data_AF-A0A0A9EBD7-F1
#
_entry.id   AF-A0A0A9EBD7-F1
#
_cell.length_a   1.000
_cell.length_b   1.000
_cell.length_c   1.000
_cell.angle_alpha   90.00
_cell.angle_beta   90.00
_cell.angle_gamma   90.00
#
_symmetry.space_group_name_H-M   'P 1'
#
loop_
_entity.id
_entity.type
_entity.pdbx_description
1 polymer ?
#
loop_
_entity_poly.entity_id
_entity_poly.type
_entity_poly.pdbx_seq_one_letter_code
_entity_poly.pdbx_strand_id
1 'polypeptide(L)'
;MVDFSGMVDDEFLQRLGIEKGTRKVVNHEERGRVLRAMDGCSYKAAAGGSLSNSLVALARLGSSRSDSYPELRIAMAGSLGSDPLGSFYRAKLHRANVHFLSKPVKDGTTGTVIVLTTPDAQRTMLAYQVRVHLQL
;
A
#
# COMPACT_ATOMS: atom_id res chain seq x y z
N MET A 1 1.32 0.18 4.21
CA MET A 1 0.13 -0.28 3.44
C MET A 1 0.60 -0.75 2.07
N VAL A 2 -0.15 -1.64 1.42
CA VAL A 2 0.15 -2.13 0.07
C VAL A 2 -0.79 -1.48 -0.93
N ASP A 3 -0.25 -0.88 -1.98
CA ASP A 3 -1.02 -0.25 -3.04
C ASP A 3 -1.21 -1.26 -4.17
N PHE A 4 -2.46 -1.53 -4.53
CA PHE A 4 -2.86 -2.27 -5.72
C PHE A 4 -3.28 -1.25 -6.77
N SER A 5 -2.69 -1.28 -7.95
CA SER A 5 -2.97 -0.33 -9.02
C SER A 5 -3.31 -1.06 -10.31
N GLY A 6 -4.40 -0.66 -10.97
CA GLY A 6 -4.84 -1.27 -12.22
C GLY A 6 -5.50 -0.24 -13.14
N MET A 7 -5.38 -0.48 -14.45
CA MET A 7 -6.17 0.23 -15.46
C MET A 7 -7.52 -0.46 -15.58
N VAL A 8 -8.61 0.30 -15.54
CA VAL A 8 -9.99 -0.17 -15.67
C VAL A 8 -10.79 0.77 -16.55
N ASP A 9 -11.93 0.33 -17.08
CA ASP A 9 -12.88 1.19 -17.79
C ASP A 9 -13.96 1.75 -16.85
N ASP A 10 -14.77 2.66 -17.37
CA ASP A 10 -15.89 3.24 -16.60
C ASP A 10 -16.98 2.18 -16.28
N GLU A 11 -17.13 1.16 -17.13
CA GLU A 11 -18.07 0.06 -16.92
C GLU A 11 -17.70 -0.76 -15.66
N PHE A 12 -16.42 -1.02 -15.45
CA PHE A 12 -15.91 -1.68 -14.26
C PHE A 12 -16.31 -0.93 -12.98
N LEU A 13 -16.17 0.39 -12.98
CA LEU A 13 -16.55 1.24 -11.85
C LEU A 13 -18.06 1.20 -11.61
N GLN A 14 -18.86 1.33 -12.67
CA GLN A 14 -20.33 1.26 -12.60
C GLN A 14 -20.81 -0.09 -12.06
N ARG A 15 -20.28 -1.20 -12.57
CA ARG A 15 -20.62 -2.57 -12.13
C ARG A 15 -20.38 -2.79 -10.65
N LEU A 16 -19.36 -2.13 -10.08
CA LEU A 16 -19.03 -2.22 -8.66
C LEU A 16 -19.68 -1.13 -7.80
N GLY A 17 -20.43 -0.20 -8.41
CA GLY A 17 -21.04 0.93 -7.72
C GLY A 17 -20.00 1.91 -7.14
N ILE A 18 -18.86 2.06 -7.81
CA ILE A 18 -17.77 2.93 -7.39
C ILE A 18 -17.87 4.26 -8.12
N GLU A 19 -17.98 5.35 -7.37
CA GLU A 19 -17.97 6.70 -7.93
C GLU A 19 -16.55 7.08 -8.40
N LYS A 20 -16.45 7.46 -9.68
CA LYS A 20 -15.20 7.82 -10.34
C LYS A 20 -14.53 9.03 -9.69
N GLY A 21 -13.20 9.00 -9.57
CA GLY A 21 -12.40 10.12 -9.06
C GLY A 21 -12.47 10.31 -7.53
N THR A 22 -13.23 9.47 -6.83
CA THR A 22 -13.39 9.61 -5.38
C THR A 22 -12.24 8.98 -4.59
N ARG A 23 -12.16 9.38 -3.31
CA ARG A 23 -11.34 8.72 -2.30
C ARG A 23 -12.24 8.24 -1.17
N LYS A 24 -12.30 6.93 -0.96
CA LYS A 24 -13.20 6.32 0.03
C LYS A 24 -12.45 5.36 0.93
N VAL A 25 -12.77 5.39 2.23
CA VAL A 25 -12.38 4.30 3.15
C VAL A 25 -13.40 3.18 3.00
N VAL A 26 -12.93 1.97 2.73
CA VAL A 26 -13.76 0.79 2.48
C VAL A 26 -13.62 -0.23 3.60
N ASN A 27 -14.66 -1.02 3.81
CA ASN A 27 -14.63 -2.14 4.75
C ASN A 27 -13.96 -3.38 4.14
N HIS A 28 -13.86 -4.46 4.93
CA HIS A 28 -13.18 -5.69 4.51
C HIS A 28 -13.89 -6.38 3.32
N GLU A 29 -15.22 -6.37 3.30
CA GLU A 29 -16.04 -7.00 2.26
C GLU A 29 -15.95 -6.23 0.94
N GLU A 30 -16.09 -4.90 1.00
CA GLU A 30 -15.91 -4.00 -0.14
C GLU A 30 -14.52 -4.16 -0.75
N ARG A 31 -13.47 -4.14 0.10
CA ARG A 31 -12.09 -4.40 -0.35
C ARG A 31 -11.98 -5.75 -1.07
N GLY A 32 -12.51 -6.81 -0.46
CA GLY A 32 -12.46 -8.16 -1.03
C GLY A 32 -13.21 -8.27 -2.36
N ARG A 33 -14.36 -7.60 -2.48
CA ARG A 33 -15.16 -7.55 -3.71
C ARG A 33 -14.37 -6.90 -4.85
N VAL A 34 -13.71 -5.77 -4.58
CA VAL A 34 -12.94 -5.06 -5.60
C VAL A 34 -11.69 -5.84 -6.00
N LEU A 35 -10.93 -6.38 -5.03
CA LEU A 35 -9.74 -7.19 -5.35
C LEU A 35 -10.10 -8.42 -6.19
N ARG A 36 -11.18 -9.14 -5.86
CA ARG A 36 -11.66 -10.26 -6.68
C ARG A 36 -12.09 -9.83 -8.08
N ALA A 37 -12.71 -8.67 -8.22
CA ALA A 37 -13.07 -8.14 -9.54
C ALA A 37 -11.84 -7.75 -10.37
N MET A 38 -10.72 -7.41 -9.72
CA MET A 38 -9.44 -7.16 -10.37
C MET A 38 -8.69 -8.44 -10.73
N ASP A 39 -9.09 -9.61 -10.20
CA ASP A 39 -8.47 -10.89 -10.60
C ASP A 39 -8.75 -11.16 -12.08
N GLY A 40 -7.69 -11.33 -12.86
CA GLY A 40 -7.75 -11.43 -14.33
C GLY A 40 -7.47 -10.11 -15.06
N CYS A 41 -7.45 -8.97 -14.37
CA CYS A 41 -6.94 -7.71 -14.91
C CYS A 41 -5.42 -7.59 -14.67
N SER A 42 -4.73 -6.83 -15.52
CA SER A 42 -3.33 -6.47 -15.28
C SER A 42 -3.25 -5.42 -14.15
N TYR A 43 -2.92 -5.85 -12.94
CA TYR A 43 -2.66 -4.96 -11.81
C TYR A 43 -1.23 -5.11 -11.24
N LYS A 44 -0.78 -4.08 -10.52
CA LYS A 44 0.52 -4.03 -9.85
C LYS A 44 0.35 -3.81 -8.35
N ALA A 45 1.02 -4.64 -7.56
CA ALA A 45 1.15 -4.46 -6.12
C ALA A 45 2.49 -3.79 -5.76
N ALA A 46 2.45 -2.75 -4.95
CA ALA A 46 3.63 -2.01 -4.49
C ALA A 46 3.55 -1.70 -2.98
N ALA A 47 4.71 -1.52 -2.35
CA ALA A 47 4.73 -0.92 -1.02
C ALA A 47 4.33 0.55 -1.16
N GLY A 48 3.29 0.94 -0.44
CA GLY A 48 2.71 2.28 -0.52
C GLY A 48 2.72 3.03 0.80
N GLY A 49 1.95 4.11 0.84
CA GLY A 49 1.87 5.02 1.97
C GLY A 49 2.83 6.20 1.85
N SER A 50 2.31 7.40 2.14
CA SER A 50 3.01 8.67 1.95
C SER A 50 4.35 8.72 2.68
N LEU A 51 4.36 8.43 4.00
CA LEU A 51 5.60 8.43 4.81
C LEU A 51 6.63 7.45 4.26
N SER A 52 6.20 6.25 3.91
CA SER A 52 7.10 5.19 3.41
C SER A 52 7.74 5.58 2.09
N ASN A 53 6.98 6.20 1.18
CA ASN A 53 7.51 6.72 -0.07
C ASN A 53 8.55 7.82 0.18
N SER A 54 8.29 8.74 1.12
CA SER A 54 9.25 9.78 1.49
C SER A 54 10.54 9.21 2.08
N LEU A 55 10.44 8.20 2.96
CA LEU A 55 11.61 7.56 3.56
C LEU A 55 12.42 6.73 2.54
N VAL A 56 11.75 6.06 1.60
CA VAL A 56 12.41 5.38 0.48
C VAL A 56 13.14 6.39 -0.41
N ALA A 57 12.53 7.54 -0.69
CA ALA A 57 13.19 8.60 -1.44
C ALA A 57 14.43 9.12 -0.69
N LEU A 58 14.30 9.38 0.62
CA LEU A 58 15.41 9.78 1.47
C LEU A 58 16.54 8.74 1.49
N ALA A 59 16.20 7.46 1.60
CA ALA A 59 17.19 6.37 1.57
C ALA A 59 17.97 6.35 0.25
N ARG A 60 17.28 6.53 -0.88
CA ARG A 60 17.92 6.59 -2.20
C ARG A 60 18.83 7.79 -2.36
N LEU A 61 18.39 8.97 -1.92
CA LEU A 61 19.22 10.19 -1.95
C LEU A 61 20.43 10.07 -1.03
N GLY A 62 20.24 9.47 0.15
CA GLY A 62 21.28 9.22 1.15
C GLY A 62 22.26 8.10 0.78
N SER A 63 21.97 7.31 -0.25
CA SER A 63 22.84 6.21 -0.71
C SER A 63 24.06 6.70 -1.51
N SER A 64 24.21 8.02 -1.69
CA SER A 64 25.39 8.60 -2.32
C SER A 64 26.63 8.27 -1.48
N ARG A 65 27.50 7.43 -2.03
CA ARG A 65 28.81 7.10 -1.46
C ARG A 65 29.78 8.27 -1.64
N SER A 66 29.52 9.35 -0.93
CA SER A 66 30.50 10.41 -0.73
C SER A 66 31.22 10.13 0.57
N ASP A 67 32.55 10.10 0.53
CA ASP A 67 33.39 9.98 1.73
C ASP A 67 33.16 11.12 2.75
N SER A 68 32.43 12.17 2.34
CA SER A 68 32.10 13.32 3.17
C SER A 68 30.87 13.15 4.05
N TYR A 69 30.03 12.12 3.83
CA TYR A 69 28.79 11.94 4.61
C TYR A 69 28.60 10.49 5.09
N PRO A 70 28.24 10.29 6.37
CA PRO A 70 27.94 8.96 6.90
C PRO A 70 26.67 8.39 6.26
N GLU A 71 26.60 7.06 6.17
CA GLU A 71 25.42 6.35 5.68
C GLU A 71 24.18 6.68 6.53
N LEU A 72 23.10 7.08 5.86
CA LEU A 72 21.82 7.36 6.52
C LEU A 72 21.11 6.07 6.90
N ARG A 73 20.97 5.83 8.21
CA ARG A 73 20.16 4.74 8.76
C ARG A 73 18.71 5.21 8.92
N ILE A 74 17.82 4.65 8.13
CA ILE A 74 16.42 5.08 8.10
C ILE A 74 15.54 3.96 8.64
N ALA A 75 14.65 4.31 9.56
CA ALA A 75 13.71 3.39 10.15
C ALA A 75 12.32 4.01 10.28
N MET A 76 11.29 3.16 10.33
CA MET A 76 9.92 3.56 10.61
C MET A 76 9.20 2.55 11.48
N ALA A 77 8.17 3.03 12.17
CA ALA A 77 7.26 2.22 12.99
C ALA A 77 5.83 2.37 12.49
N GLY A 78 4.99 1.37 12.74
CA GLY A 78 3.58 1.38 12.37
C GLY A 78 2.94 0.01 12.43
N SER A 79 1.65 -0.03 12.11
CA SER A 79 0.87 -1.27 12.12
C SER A 79 0.93 -1.98 10.77
N LEU A 80 1.27 -3.27 10.79
CA LEU A 80 1.17 -4.18 9.66
C LEU A 80 0.54 -5.48 10.15
N GLY A 81 -0.28 -6.10 9.32
CA GLY A 81 -0.79 -7.43 9.61
C GLY A 81 0.33 -8.47 9.62
N SER A 82 0.05 -9.62 10.22
CA SER A 82 0.90 -10.82 10.12
C SER A 82 0.62 -11.62 8.83
N ASP A 83 -0.15 -11.05 7.92
CA ASP A 83 -0.51 -11.65 6.64
C ASP A 83 0.61 -11.55 5.57
N PRO A 84 0.45 -12.23 4.40
CA PRO A 84 1.45 -12.18 3.33
C PRO A 84 1.74 -10.77 2.81
N LEU A 85 0.75 -9.87 2.82
CA LEU A 85 0.92 -8.47 2.40
C LEU A 85 1.83 -7.70 3.36
N GLY A 86 1.72 -7.96 4.66
CA GLY A 86 2.60 -7.38 5.67
C GLY A 86 4.05 -7.81 5.46
N SER A 87 4.26 -9.09 5.17
CA SER A 87 5.58 -9.66 4.84
C SER A 87 6.14 -9.07 3.54
N PHE A 88 5.34 -8.98 2.48
CA PHE A 88 5.70 -8.33 1.22
C PHE A 88 6.14 -6.88 1.43
N TYR A 89 5.36 -6.11 2.18
CA TYR A 89 5.63 -4.71 2.45
C TYR A 89 6.96 -4.52 3.21
N ARG A 90 7.20 -5.32 4.26
CA ARG A 90 8.47 -5.31 5.01
C ARG A 90 9.66 -5.63 4.13
N ALA A 91 9.56 -6.66 3.30
CA ALA A 91 10.63 -7.04 2.39
C ALA A 91 10.96 -5.91 1.39
N LYS A 92 9.93 -5.20 0.88
CA LYS A 92 10.13 -4.06 -0.02
C LYS A 92 10.84 -2.89 0.65
N LEU A 93 10.46 -2.54 1.89
CA LEU A 93 11.13 -1.47 2.64
C LEU A 93 12.57 -1.83 2.99
N HIS A 94 12.81 -3.08 3.43
CA HIS A 94 14.15 -3.56 3.72
C HIS A 94 15.07 -3.46 2.50
N ARG A 95 14.58 -3.87 1.31
CA ARG A 95 15.31 -3.73 0.04
C ARG A 95 15.58 -2.27 -0.35
N ALA A 96 14.84 -1.34 0.20
CA ALA A 96 15.02 0.10 0.00
C ALA A 96 15.82 0.76 1.13
N ASN A 97 16.51 -0.01 1.97
CA ASN A 97 17.27 0.45 3.14
C ASN A 97 16.42 1.23 4.16
N VAL A 98 15.14 0.85 4.30
CA VAL A 98 14.23 1.37 5.32
C VAL A 98 13.85 0.24 6.28
N HIS A 99 14.28 0.35 7.54
CA HIS A 99 14.01 -0.65 8.57
C HIS A 99 12.63 -0.44 9.19
N PHE A 100 11.76 -1.46 9.13
CA PHE A 100 10.46 -1.41 9.78
C PHE A 100 10.51 -2.05 11.18
N LEU A 101 10.43 -1.23 12.23
CA LEU A 101 10.78 -1.62 13.60
C LEU A 101 9.67 -2.36 14.35
N SER A 102 8.41 -2.01 14.11
CA SER A 102 7.28 -2.60 14.85
C SER A 102 7.14 -4.08 14.51
N LYS A 103 6.70 -4.91 15.47
CA LYS A 103 6.29 -6.29 15.21
C LYS A 103 4.97 -6.32 14.42
N PRO A 104 4.70 -7.37 13.62
CA PRO A 104 3.39 -7.54 12.99
C PRO A 104 2.28 -7.68 14.03
N VAL A 105 1.10 -7.15 13.73
CA VAL A 105 -0.12 -7.36 14.51
C VAL A 105 -0.58 -8.80 14.29
N LYS A 106 -0.63 -9.59 15.37
CA LYS A 106 -1.08 -10.98 15.33
C LYS A 106 -2.53 -11.04 14.85
N ASP A 107 -2.81 -11.92 13.90
CA ASP A 107 -4.12 -12.10 13.25
C ASP A 107 -4.67 -10.80 12.59
N GLY A 108 -3.81 -9.78 12.44
CA GLY A 108 -4.13 -8.51 11.82
C GLY A 108 -4.04 -8.59 10.30
N THR A 109 -4.88 -7.82 9.62
CA THR A 109 -4.86 -7.66 8.17
C THR A 109 -4.11 -6.38 7.78
N THR A 110 -3.15 -6.48 6.86
CA THR A 110 -2.40 -5.33 6.35
C THR A 110 -3.32 -4.41 5.56
N GLY A 111 -3.19 -3.11 5.82
CA GLY A 111 -3.94 -2.07 5.13
C GLY A 111 -3.54 -1.97 3.66
N THR A 112 -4.52 -1.68 2.81
CA THR A 112 -4.35 -1.62 1.36
C THR A 112 -4.93 -0.34 0.79
N VAL A 113 -4.39 0.13 -0.33
CA VAL A 113 -5.05 1.13 -1.17
C VAL A 113 -5.25 0.52 -2.55
N ILE A 114 -6.47 0.53 -3.05
CA ILE A 114 -6.78 0.13 -4.42
C ILE A 114 -6.90 1.40 -5.25
N VAL A 115 -6.07 1.52 -6.28
CA VAL A 115 -6.00 2.65 -7.20
C VAL A 115 -6.50 2.18 -8.57
N LEU A 116 -7.72 2.60 -8.91
CA LEU A 116 -8.36 2.29 -10.18
C LEU A 116 -8.18 3.48 -11.11
N THR A 117 -7.47 3.29 -12.22
CA THR A 117 -7.17 4.35 -13.19
C THR A 117 -7.95 4.13 -14.47
N THR A 118 -8.73 5.13 -14.86
CA THR A 118 -9.53 5.11 -16.09
C THR A 118 -8.76 5.71 -17.28
N PRO A 119 -9.18 5.51 -18.54
CA PRO A 119 -8.44 5.97 -19.72
C PRO A 119 -8.22 7.49 -19.79
N ASP A 120 -9.10 8.28 -19.18
CA ASP A 120 -8.97 9.74 -19.02
C ASP A 120 -8.02 10.14 -17.87
N ALA A 121 -7.23 9.19 -17.37
CA ALA A 121 -6.25 9.32 -16.30
C ALA A 121 -6.83 9.68 -14.92
N GLN A 122 -8.15 9.67 -14.75
CA GLN A 122 -8.76 9.83 -13.43
C GLN A 122 -8.47 8.61 -12.55
N ARG A 123 -8.21 8.90 -11.27
CA ARG A 123 -7.86 7.89 -10.26
C ARG A 123 -8.92 7.85 -9.18
N THR A 124 -9.52 6.68 -8.98
CA THR A 124 -10.36 6.38 -7.83
C THR A 124 -9.56 5.59 -6.81
N MET A 125 -9.58 6.00 -5.54
CA MET A 125 -8.77 5.39 -4.48
C MET A 125 -9.64 4.83 -3.35
N LEU A 126 -9.49 3.54 -3.08
CA LEU A 126 -10.21 2.83 -2.03
C LEU A 126 -9.23 2.37 -0.96
N ALA A 127 -9.30 2.96 0.23
CA ALA A 127 -8.38 2.69 1.34
C ALA A 127 -9.02 1.74 2.36
N TYR A 128 -8.31 0.67 2.69
CA TYR A 128 -8.63 -0.22 3.81
C TYR A 128 -7.52 -0.09 4.86
N GLN A 129 -7.90 0.28 6.08
CA GLN A 129 -6.94 0.45 7.18
C GLN A 129 -6.67 -0.88 7.89
N VAL A 130 -5.51 -0.97 8.55
CA VAL A 130 -5.18 -2.12 9.39
C VAL A 130 -6.21 -2.21 10.52
N ARG A 131 -6.95 -3.31 10.58
CA ARG A 131 -7.74 -3.63 11.77
C ARG A 131 -6.83 -4.25 12.81
N VAL A 132 -6.70 -3.57 13.93
CA VAL A 132 -6.18 -4.14 15.17
C VAL A 132 -7.41 -4.62 15.94
N HIS A 133 -7.62 -5.92 16.07
CA HIS A 133 -8.51 -6.41 17.13
C HIS A 133 -7.77 -6.13 18.44
N LEU A 134 -8.03 -4.98 19.03
CA LEU A 134 -7.73 -4.77 20.44
C LEU A 134 -8.67 -5.70 21.20
N GLN A 135 -8.18 -6.90 21.55
CA GLN A 135 -8.70 -7.59 22.72
C GLN A 135 -8.28 -6.73 23.93
N LEU A 136 -9.14 -5.80 24.31
CA LEU A 136 -9.15 -5.23 25.66
C LEU A 136 -10.04 -6.11 26.52
#